data_AF-K1YC78-F1
#
_entry.id   AF-K1YC78-F1
#
_cell.length_a   1.000
_cell.length_b   1.000
_cell.length_c   1.000
_cell.angle_alpha   90.00
_cell.angle_beta   90.00
_cell.angle_gamma   90.00
#
_symmetry.space_group_name_H-M   'P 1'
#
loop_
_entity.id
_entity.type
_entity.pdbx_description
1 polymer ?
#
loop_
_entity_poly.entity_id
_entity_poly.type
_entity_poly.pdbx_seq_one_letter_code
_entity_poly.pdbx_strand_id
1 'polypeptide(L)'
;MKIKKGFTLVELLVVISVIAVLAGVGIAYMGRAKQEAKYVRTKKELETIADALQSYLNDHEQYPADVNRGLPNGIDQYLPEGNWPNGPWTYSVYDWDNWVINGTPTHQVSLRFCGANDGEVVCAAKIPAIFRTFDKYSAVYYCLDGSCQSHSSMPANHPGFCTNCNWDESNYLWQ
;
A
#
# COMPACT_ATOMS: atom_id res chain seq x y z
N MET A 1 -22.01 -59.12 -24.81
CA MET A 1 -20.74 -58.53 -24.30
C MET A 1 -20.72 -57.05 -24.66
N LYS A 2 -20.93 -56.13 -23.70
CA LYS A 2 -20.96 -54.68 -23.99
C LYS A 2 -19.52 -54.19 -24.17
N ILE A 3 -19.17 -53.74 -25.37
CA ILE A 3 -17.88 -53.09 -25.63
C ILE A 3 -17.90 -51.75 -24.88
N LYS A 4 -17.04 -51.59 -23.87
CA LYS A 4 -16.84 -50.30 -23.20
C LYS A 4 -16.09 -49.39 -24.18
N LYS A 5 -16.71 -48.27 -24.57
CA LYS A 5 -16.04 -47.22 -25.33
C LYS A 5 -15.01 -46.56 -24.42
N GLY A 6 -13.73 -46.66 -24.78
CA GLY A 6 -12.63 -45.93 -24.15
C GLY A 6 -12.45 -44.56 -24.81
N PHE A 7 -11.81 -43.64 -24.09
CA PHE A 7 -11.39 -42.36 -24.66
C PHE A 7 -10.34 -42.58 -25.75
N THR A 8 -10.44 -41.79 -26.81
CA THR A 8 -9.45 -41.73 -27.88
C THR A 8 -8.27 -40.86 -27.46
N LEU A 9 -7.10 -41.12 -28.03
CA LEU A 9 -5.90 -40.32 -27.80
C LEU A 9 -6.12 -38.86 -28.22
N VAL A 10 -6.89 -38.64 -29.29
CA VAL A 10 -7.26 -37.30 -29.79
C VAL A 10 -8.15 -36.56 -28.78
N GLU A 11 -9.14 -37.22 -28.19
CA GLU A 11 -10.00 -36.61 -27.16
C GLU A 11 -9.19 -36.17 -25.94
N LEU A 12 -8.24 -37.00 -25.49
CA LEU A 12 -7.38 -36.63 -24.38
C LEU A 12 -6.46 -35.44 -24.75
N LEU A 13 -5.96 -35.40 -25.99
CA LEU A 13 -5.06 -34.36 -26.47
C LEU A 13 -5.76 -32.99 -26.59
N VAL A 14 -7.02 -32.96 -27.04
CA VAL A 14 -7.82 -31.73 -27.07
C VAL A 14 -8.14 -31.23 -25.67
N VAL A 15 -8.41 -32.12 -24.72
CA VAL A 15 -8.72 -31.70 -23.34
C VAL A 15 -7.50 -31.04 -22.67
N ILE A 16 -6.31 -31.65 -22.79
CA ILE A 16 -5.10 -31.05 -22.20
C ILE A 16 -4.70 -29.75 -22.90
N SER A 17 -4.97 -29.61 -24.20
CA SER A 17 -4.66 -28.36 -24.92
C SER A 17 -5.57 -27.22 -24.47
N VAL A 18 -6.87 -27.49 -24.26
CA VAL A 18 -7.81 -26.51 -23.71
C VAL A 18 -7.42 -26.13 -22.27
N ILE A 19 -7.06 -27.09 -21.42
CA ILE A 19 -6.61 -26.81 -20.04
C ILE A 19 -5.34 -25.96 -20.05
N ALA A 20 -4.37 -26.24 -20.93
CA ALA A 20 -3.13 -25.48 -21.03
C ALA A 20 -3.38 -24.01 -21.43
N VAL A 21 -4.28 -23.77 -22.39
CA VAL A 21 -4.66 -22.40 -22.81
C VAL A 21 -5.36 -21.66 -21.67
N LEU A 22 -6.34 -22.28 -21.02
CA LEU A 22 -7.08 -21.66 -19.90
C LEU A 22 -6.17 -21.37 -18.70
N ALA A 23 -5.27 -22.30 -18.36
CA ALA A 23 -4.30 -22.10 -17.27
C ALA A 23 -3.35 -20.94 -17.56
N GLY A 24 -2.88 -20.80 -18.81
CA GLY A 24 -2.02 -19.68 -19.23
C GLY A 24 -2.66 -18.31 -19.01
N VAL A 25 -3.93 -18.14 -19.38
CA VAL A 25 -4.67 -16.88 -19.17
C VAL A 25 -4.92 -16.61 -17.68
N GLY A 26 -5.25 -17.64 -16.91
CA GLY A 26 -5.56 -17.51 -15.47
C GLY A 26 -4.39 -16.98 -14.64
N ILE A 27 -3.15 -17.40 -14.94
CA ILE A 27 -1.96 -16.98 -14.19
C ILE A 27 -1.70 -15.46 -14.35
N ALA A 28 -1.88 -14.92 -15.55
CA ALA A 28 -1.62 -13.50 -15.82
C ALA A 28 -2.59 -12.55 -15.09
N TYR A 29 -3.86 -12.95 -14.93
CA TYR A 29 -4.89 -12.13 -14.26
C TYR A 29 -4.68 -12.01 -12.74
N MET A 30 -4.22 -13.10 -12.10
CA MET A 30 -4.04 -13.16 -10.64
C MET A 30 -3.01 -12.16 -10.10
N GLY A 31 -2.02 -11.77 -10.91
CA GLY A 31 -0.98 -10.80 -10.49
C GLY A 31 -1.54 -9.40 -10.22
N ARG A 32 -2.37 -8.89 -11.13
CA ARG A 32 -2.98 -7.54 -11.03
C ARG A 32 -3.98 -7.46 -9.88
N ALA A 33 -4.88 -8.45 -9.77
CA ALA A 33 -5.86 -8.51 -8.70
C ALA A 33 -5.22 -8.52 -7.29
N LYS A 34 -4.06 -9.17 -7.14
CA LYS A 34 -3.31 -9.15 -5.87
C LYS A 34 -2.75 -7.76 -5.55
N GLN A 35 -2.26 -7.03 -6.54
CA GLN A 35 -1.74 -5.66 -6.33
C GLN A 35 -2.87 -4.70 -5.95
N GLU A 36 -4.03 -4.83 -6.61
CA GLU A 36 -5.24 -4.09 -6.29
C GLU A 36 -5.70 -4.33 -4.86
N ALA A 37 -5.81 -5.60 -4.46
CA ALA A 37 -6.24 -5.96 -3.12
C ALA A 37 -5.32 -5.39 -2.05
N LYS A 38 -3.99 -5.37 -2.29
CA LYS A 38 -3.03 -4.75 -1.37
C LYS A 38 -3.24 -3.23 -1.28
N TYR A 39 -3.48 -2.59 -2.41
CA TYR A 39 -3.73 -1.15 -2.46
C TYR A 39 -5.01 -0.75 -1.72
N VAL A 40 -6.12 -1.44 -1.99
CA VAL A 40 -7.40 -1.24 -1.29
C VAL A 40 -7.22 -1.49 0.22
N ARG A 41 -6.49 -2.55 0.58
CA ARG A 41 -6.16 -2.85 1.97
C ARG A 41 -5.38 -1.70 2.63
N THR A 42 -4.38 -1.14 1.95
CA THR A 42 -3.63 0.00 2.49
C THR A 42 -4.48 1.23 2.67
N LYS A 43 -5.37 1.55 1.72
CA LYS A 43 -6.32 2.66 1.91
C LYS A 43 -7.13 2.47 3.20
N LYS A 44 -7.61 1.25 3.45
CA LYS A 44 -8.39 0.96 4.66
C LYS A 44 -7.56 0.96 5.95
N GLU A 45 -6.35 0.42 5.91
CA GLU A 45 -5.44 0.41 7.06
C GLU A 45 -4.95 1.82 7.41
N LEU A 46 -4.69 2.68 6.42
CA LEU A 46 -4.35 4.10 6.66
C LEU A 46 -5.50 4.85 7.34
N GLU A 47 -6.73 4.66 6.87
CA GLU A 47 -7.94 5.21 7.52
C GLU A 47 -8.06 4.70 8.97
N THR A 48 -7.83 3.40 9.19
CA THR A 48 -7.86 2.79 10.53
C THR A 48 -6.83 3.40 11.47
N ILE A 49 -5.61 3.63 11.01
CA ILE A 49 -4.56 4.29 11.81
C ILE A 49 -4.94 5.76 12.07
N ALA A 50 -5.51 6.46 11.07
CA ALA A 50 -5.96 7.83 11.25
C ALA A 50 -7.07 7.95 12.31
N ASP A 51 -8.01 7.01 12.36
CA ASP A 51 -9.04 6.95 13.40
C ASP A 51 -8.44 6.67 14.80
N ALA A 52 -7.43 5.79 14.87
CA ALA A 52 -6.70 5.51 16.10
C ALA A 52 -5.95 6.76 16.61
N LEU A 53 -5.35 7.54 15.71
CA LEU A 53 -4.66 8.79 16.04
C LEU A 53 -5.62 9.89 16.49
N GLN A 54 -6.80 9.98 15.88
CA GLN A 54 -7.86 10.88 16.35
C GLN A 54 -8.36 10.47 17.74
N SER A 55 -8.48 9.17 18.01
CA SER A 55 -8.84 8.66 19.34
C SER A 55 -7.77 9.01 20.38
N TYR A 56 -6.48 8.83 20.03
CA TYR A 56 -5.37 9.28 20.87
C TYR A 56 -5.45 10.78 21.17
N LEU A 57 -5.69 11.60 20.14
CA LEU A 57 -5.84 13.05 20.28
C LEU A 57 -6.97 13.42 21.24
N ASN A 58 -8.11 12.73 21.17
CA ASN A 58 -9.24 13.00 22.07
C ASN A 58 -8.90 12.73 23.54
N ASP A 59 -8.08 11.70 23.82
CA ASP A 59 -7.71 11.32 25.18
C ASP A 59 -6.52 12.13 25.74
N HIS A 60 -5.61 12.60 24.87
CA HIS A 60 -4.36 13.25 25.27
C HIS A 60 -4.29 14.74 24.91
N GLU A 61 -5.32 15.29 24.27
CA GLU A 61 -5.45 16.67 23.81
C GLU A 61 -4.37 17.15 22.81
N GLN A 62 -3.48 16.25 22.39
CA GLN A 62 -2.45 16.49 21.40
C GLN A 62 -2.15 15.21 20.60
N TYR A 63 -1.69 15.38 19.37
CA TYR A 63 -1.18 14.27 18.59
C TYR A 63 0.15 13.73 19.17
N PRO A 64 0.46 12.43 18.98
CA PRO A 64 1.71 11.86 19.43
C PRO A 64 2.92 12.46 18.69
N ALA A 65 4.08 12.42 19.33
CA ALA A 65 5.34 12.85 18.72
C ALA A 65 5.68 11.98 17.50
N ASP A 66 6.42 12.58 16.56
CA ASP A 66 6.92 11.90 15.37
C ASP A 66 7.86 10.74 15.76
N VAL A 67 7.85 9.67 14.97
CA VAL A 67 8.75 8.53 15.16
C VAL A 67 9.44 8.18 13.85
N ASN A 68 10.65 7.63 13.94
CA ASN A 68 11.38 7.27 12.74
C ASN A 68 10.88 5.93 12.17
N ARG A 69 10.11 5.97 11.08
CA ARG A 69 9.64 4.77 10.34
C ARG A 69 8.83 3.84 11.23
N GLY A 70 7.65 4.29 11.64
CA GLY A 70 6.75 3.46 12.42
C GLY A 70 5.54 4.19 12.94
N LEU A 71 4.84 3.52 13.87
CA LEU A 71 3.74 4.11 14.62
C LEU A 71 4.21 4.47 16.03
N PRO A 72 3.71 5.58 16.61
CA PRO A 72 4.13 6.05 17.91
C PRO A 72 3.61 5.14 19.03
N ASN A 73 4.40 5.03 20.10
CA ASN A 73 3.98 4.26 21.28
C ASN A 73 2.67 4.80 21.87
N GLY A 74 1.81 3.90 22.32
CA GLY A 74 0.56 4.26 23.01
C GLY A 74 -0.65 4.38 22.10
N ILE A 75 -0.48 4.31 20.77
CA ILE A 75 -1.61 4.21 19.85
C ILE A 75 -2.14 2.77 19.71
N ASP A 76 -1.36 1.77 20.14
CA ASP A 76 -1.69 0.35 20.00
C ASP A 76 -3.03 -0.03 20.65
N GLN A 77 -3.42 0.66 21.72
CA GLN A 77 -4.70 0.45 22.41
C GLN A 77 -5.92 0.89 21.58
N TYR A 78 -5.73 1.77 20.59
CA TYR A 78 -6.78 2.26 19.70
C TYR A 78 -6.78 1.53 18.35
N LEU A 79 -5.75 0.72 18.09
CA LEU A 79 -5.65 -0.07 16.88
C LEU A 79 -6.33 -1.44 17.07
N PRO A 80 -6.99 -1.97 16.02
CA PRO A 80 -7.43 -3.36 16.05
C PRO A 80 -6.23 -4.31 16.04
N GLU A 81 -6.45 -5.55 16.49
CA GLU A 81 -5.43 -6.61 16.38
C GLU A 81 -4.90 -6.71 14.94
N GLY A 82 -3.57 -6.72 14.81
CA GLY A 82 -2.93 -6.69 13.51
C GLY A 82 -1.42 -6.72 13.59
N ASN A 83 -0.78 -6.76 12.42
CA ASN A 83 0.67 -6.71 12.29
C ASN A 83 1.12 -5.28 12.04
N TRP A 84 0.94 -4.41 13.02
CA TRP A 84 1.40 -3.03 12.97
C TRP A 84 2.90 -2.93 13.33
N PRO A 85 3.67 -2.02 12.74
CA PRO A 85 3.31 -1.04 11.70
C PRO A 85 3.50 -1.58 10.26
N ASN A 86 3.57 -2.90 10.04
CA ASN A 86 3.91 -3.45 8.72
C ASN A 86 2.75 -3.34 7.73
N GLY A 87 3.02 -2.80 6.55
CA GLY A 87 2.05 -2.71 5.47
C GLY A 87 1.94 -4.00 4.62
N PRO A 88 0.99 -4.04 3.67
CA PRO A 88 0.68 -5.24 2.89
C PRO A 88 1.69 -5.53 1.76
N TRP A 89 2.60 -4.61 1.45
CA TRP A 89 3.72 -4.87 0.55
C TRP A 89 4.97 -5.28 1.30
N THR A 90 5.82 -6.08 0.64
CA THR A 90 7.09 -6.48 1.20
C THR A 90 7.93 -5.24 1.52
N TYR A 91 8.48 -5.18 2.73
CA TYR A 91 9.26 -4.05 3.26
C TYR A 91 8.47 -2.76 3.50
N SER A 92 7.16 -2.75 3.26
CA SER A 92 6.36 -1.56 3.49
C SER A 92 6.01 -1.39 4.96
N VAL A 93 6.09 -0.16 5.45
CA VAL A 93 5.87 0.20 6.86
C VAL A 93 5.03 1.47 6.92
N TYR A 94 4.02 1.47 7.79
CA TYR A 94 3.26 2.65 8.16
C TYR A 94 4.09 3.55 9.05
N ASP A 95 4.07 4.83 8.73
CA ASP A 95 4.92 5.88 9.26
C ASP A 95 4.01 7.03 9.66
N TRP A 96 3.90 7.27 10.96
CA TRP A 96 3.25 8.46 11.47
C TRP A 96 4.16 9.65 11.21
N ASP A 97 3.62 10.69 10.57
CA ASP A 97 4.36 11.90 10.25
C ASP A 97 3.72 13.07 11.02
N ASN A 98 4.44 13.60 12.01
CA ASN A 98 4.08 14.83 12.72
C ASN A 98 5.13 15.91 12.41
N TRP A 99 4.84 16.74 11.41
CA TRP A 99 5.79 17.70 10.86
C TRP A 99 5.31 19.14 10.96
N VAL A 100 6.24 20.06 10.73
CA VAL A 100 5.94 21.47 10.51
C VAL A 100 6.47 21.86 9.13
N ILE A 101 5.56 22.11 8.19
CA ILE A 101 5.90 22.47 6.80
C ILE A 101 5.55 23.93 6.60
N ASN A 102 6.55 24.76 6.27
CA ASN A 102 6.38 26.21 6.09
C ASN A 102 5.66 26.90 7.26
N GLY A 103 5.92 26.45 8.49
CA GLY A 103 5.29 26.98 9.71
C GLY A 103 3.88 26.48 9.99
N THR A 104 3.34 25.57 9.17
CA THR A 104 2.04 24.93 9.39
C THR A 104 2.25 23.52 9.94
N PRO A 105 1.66 23.17 11.10
CA PRO A 105 1.60 21.78 11.55
C PRO A 105 0.89 20.91 10.50
N THR A 106 1.51 19.79 10.14
CA THR A 106 0.98 18.83 9.18
C THR A 106 1.07 17.44 9.80
N HIS A 107 -0.07 16.77 9.81
CA HIS A 107 -0.25 15.47 10.43
C HIS A 107 -0.78 14.49 9.40
N GLN A 108 -0.07 13.39 9.17
CA GLN A 108 -0.46 12.38 8.20
C GLN A 108 0.07 11.01 8.59
N VAL A 109 -0.50 9.96 8.00
CA VAL A 109 0.06 8.61 8.07
C VAL A 109 0.50 8.23 6.67
N SER A 110 1.75 7.80 6.53
CA SER A 110 2.34 7.39 5.27
C SER A 110 2.65 5.91 5.28
N LEU A 111 2.33 5.22 4.19
CA LEU A 111 2.95 3.96 3.86
C LEU A 111 4.23 4.21 3.07
N ARG A 112 5.34 3.71 3.62
CA ARG A 112 6.69 3.85 3.10
C ARG A 112 7.18 2.50 2.61
N PHE A 113 7.89 2.47 1.48
CA PHE A 113 8.44 1.22 0.93
C PHE A 113 9.93 1.02 1.24
N CYS A 114 10.53 2.00 1.91
CA CYS A 114 11.97 2.08 2.12
C CYS A 114 12.24 2.40 3.60
N GLY A 115 13.26 1.77 4.17
CA GLY A 115 13.75 2.11 5.50
C GLY A 115 14.33 3.53 5.52
N ALA A 116 14.43 4.12 6.71
CA ALA A 116 14.96 5.49 6.89
C ALA A 116 16.38 5.66 6.34
N ASN A 117 17.18 4.60 6.44
CA ASN A 117 18.59 4.60 6.07
C ASN A 117 18.85 3.94 4.71
N ASP A 118 17.81 3.55 3.96
CA ASP A 118 18.00 2.96 2.65
C ASP A 118 18.54 4.02 1.68
N GLY A 119 19.62 3.68 0.98
CA GLY A 119 20.08 4.43 -0.18
C GLY A 119 19.08 4.33 -1.34
N GLU A 120 19.19 5.24 -2.31
CA GLU A 120 18.25 5.34 -3.43
C GLU A 120 18.14 4.05 -4.25
N VAL A 121 19.27 3.40 -4.54
CA VAL A 121 19.30 2.12 -5.28
C VAL A 121 18.61 0.99 -4.53
N VAL A 122 18.83 0.90 -3.22
CA VAL A 122 18.20 -0.13 -2.36
C VAL A 122 16.70 0.11 -2.28
N CYS A 123 16.30 1.36 -2.14
CA CYS A 123 14.90 1.76 -2.08
C CYS A 123 14.17 1.46 -3.40
N ALA A 124 14.74 1.83 -4.55
CA ALA A 124 14.14 1.58 -5.86
C ALA A 124 13.84 0.08 -6.10
N ALA A 125 14.67 -0.82 -5.57
CA ALA A 125 14.44 -2.27 -5.65
C ALA A 125 13.29 -2.79 -4.77
N LYS A 126 12.90 -2.03 -3.71
CA LYS A 126 11.82 -2.38 -2.79
C LYS A 126 10.46 -1.85 -3.26
N ILE A 127 10.45 -0.76 -4.03
CA ILE A 127 9.23 -0.12 -4.51
C ILE A 127 8.49 -1.05 -5.49
N PRO A 128 7.21 -1.38 -5.23
CA PRO A 128 6.41 -2.19 -6.14
C PRO A 128 6.28 -1.54 -7.51
N ALA A 129 6.32 -2.36 -8.58
CA ALA A 129 6.26 -1.88 -9.97
C ALA A 129 4.96 -1.12 -10.38
N ILE A 130 3.94 -1.09 -9.53
CA ILE A 130 2.75 -0.25 -9.71
C ILE A 130 3.03 1.22 -9.37
N PHE A 131 4.05 1.49 -8.53
CA PHE A 131 4.46 2.84 -8.11
C PHE A 131 5.71 3.30 -8.85
N ARG A 132 5.70 3.28 -10.19
CA ARG A 132 6.93 3.48 -11.02
C ARG A 132 7.58 4.86 -10.89
N THR A 133 6.82 5.87 -10.49
CA THR A 133 7.31 7.23 -10.30
C THR A 133 7.82 7.48 -8.89
N PHE A 134 7.72 6.48 -8.00
CA PHE A 134 8.10 6.66 -6.62
C PHE A 134 9.60 6.56 -6.43
N ASP A 135 10.11 7.38 -5.53
CA ASP A 135 11.45 7.32 -5.00
C ASP A 135 11.42 7.17 -3.47
N LYS A 136 12.58 7.34 -2.82
CA LYS A 136 12.71 7.21 -1.36
C LYS A 136 11.90 8.20 -0.53
N TYR A 137 11.45 9.30 -1.13
CA TYR A 137 10.63 10.31 -0.49
C TYR A 137 9.14 10.16 -0.85
N SER A 138 8.82 9.34 -1.84
CA SER A 138 7.43 9.02 -2.18
C SER A 138 6.75 8.17 -1.13
N ALA A 139 5.43 8.32 -1.03
CA ALA A 139 4.59 7.57 -0.11
C ALA A 139 3.16 7.49 -0.63
N VAL A 140 2.44 6.48 -0.17
CA VAL A 140 0.96 6.49 -0.17
C VAL A 140 0.55 6.99 1.21
N TYR A 141 -0.23 8.06 1.32
CA TYR A 141 -0.50 8.69 2.61
C TYR A 141 -1.98 9.04 2.81
N TYR A 142 -2.35 9.24 4.06
CA TYR A 142 -3.65 9.73 4.51
C TYR A 142 -3.43 11.00 5.32
N CYS A 143 -4.08 12.08 4.92
CA CYS A 143 -3.93 13.39 5.53
C CYS A 143 -4.92 13.56 6.69
N LEU A 144 -4.44 13.85 7.90
CA LEU A 144 -5.32 14.18 9.03
C LEU A 144 -5.52 15.70 9.14
N ASP A 145 -4.43 16.47 9.05
CA ASP A 145 -4.47 17.93 9.19
C ASP A 145 -3.28 18.59 8.49
N GLY A 146 -3.44 19.86 8.12
CA GLY A 146 -2.40 20.67 7.49
C GLY A 146 -2.22 20.43 5.98
N SER A 147 -1.02 20.77 5.48
CA SER A 147 -0.66 20.64 4.06
C SER A 147 0.13 19.36 3.83
N CYS A 148 -0.58 18.24 3.74
CA CYS A 148 0.00 16.92 3.58
C CYS A 148 0.70 16.74 2.22
N GLN A 149 1.80 15.99 2.24
CA GLN A 149 2.65 15.74 1.08
C GLN A 149 3.48 14.46 1.28
N SER A 150 4.09 13.95 0.22
CA SER A 150 4.83 12.68 0.27
C SER A 150 6.01 12.68 1.26
N HIS A 151 6.68 13.80 1.48
CA HIS A 151 7.74 13.96 2.47
C HIS A 151 7.92 15.40 2.90
N SER A 152 8.27 15.67 4.17
CA SER A 152 8.46 17.03 4.70
C SER A 152 9.48 17.89 3.93
N SER A 153 10.51 17.25 3.38
CA SER A 153 11.56 17.93 2.60
C SER A 153 11.26 18.08 1.11
N MET A 154 10.09 17.64 0.65
CA MET A 154 9.71 17.66 -0.76
C MET A 154 8.57 18.64 -1.03
N PRO A 155 8.44 19.16 -2.26
CA PRO A 155 7.29 19.98 -2.62
C PRO A 155 6.00 19.13 -2.68
N ALA A 156 4.84 19.79 -2.56
CA ALA A 156 3.53 19.13 -2.59
C ALA A 156 3.24 18.35 -3.89
N ASN A 157 3.92 18.67 -4.99
CA ASN A 157 3.78 17.97 -6.27
C ASN A 157 4.76 16.79 -6.45
N HIS A 158 5.58 16.49 -5.45
CA HIS A 158 6.49 15.33 -5.49
C HIS A 158 5.69 14.03 -5.58
N PRO A 159 6.13 13.02 -6.37
CA PRO A 159 5.40 11.77 -6.53
C PRO A 159 4.97 11.16 -5.20
N GLY A 160 3.67 10.90 -5.08
CA GLY A 160 3.03 10.36 -3.90
C GLY A 160 1.53 10.23 -4.15
N PHE A 161 0.86 9.51 -3.29
CA PHE A 161 -0.57 9.25 -3.45
C PHE A 161 -1.32 9.55 -2.15
N CYS A 162 -2.17 10.57 -2.16
CA CYS A 162 -3.06 10.83 -1.03
C CYS A 162 -4.38 10.05 -1.18
N THR A 163 -4.74 9.26 -0.17
CA THR A 163 -5.88 8.35 -0.20
C THR A 163 -7.23 8.98 0.17
N ASN A 164 -7.21 10.13 0.85
CA ASN A 164 -8.39 10.85 1.30
C ASN A 164 -8.44 12.31 0.80
N CYS A 165 -7.55 12.67 -0.12
CA CYS A 165 -7.57 13.98 -0.75
C CYS A 165 -8.39 13.91 -2.06
N ASN A 166 -8.98 15.03 -2.48
CA ASN A 166 -9.77 15.13 -3.72
C ASN A 166 -8.91 15.08 -5.01
N TRP A 167 -8.12 14.02 -5.20
CA TRP A 167 -7.30 13.80 -6.39
C TRP A 167 -7.85 12.63 -7.20
N ASP A 168 -7.82 12.77 -8.53
CA ASP A 168 -8.27 11.74 -9.46
C ASP A 168 -7.32 10.53 -9.46
N GLU A 169 -7.73 9.46 -8.77
CA GLU A 169 -6.97 8.21 -8.62
C GLU A 169 -6.77 7.44 -9.95
N SER A 170 -7.55 7.78 -11.00
CA SER A 170 -7.59 7.03 -12.27
C SER A 170 -6.31 7.16 -13.12
N ASN A 171 -5.49 8.18 -12.89
CA ASN A 171 -4.32 8.46 -13.73
C ASN A 171 -3.06 7.66 -13.37
N TYR A 172 -2.99 7.04 -12.18
CA TYR A 172 -1.73 6.51 -11.64
C TYR A 172 -1.71 5.02 -11.32
N LEU A 173 -2.88 4.38 -11.15
CA LEU A 173 -2.96 3.00 -10.66
C LEU A 173 -3.09 1.95 -11.77
N TRP A 174 -3.42 2.36 -13.02
CA TRP A 174 -3.87 1.44 -14.07
C TRP A 174 -3.31 1.66 -15.49
N GLN A 175 -2.22 2.42 -15.64
CA GLN A 175 -1.44 2.46 -16.89
C GLN A 175 -0.33 1.41 -16.87
#